data_AF-A0A382N300-F1
#
_entry.id   AF-A0A382N300-F1
#
_cell.length_a   1.000
_cell.length_b   1.000
_cell.length_c   1.000
_cell.angle_alpha   90.00
_cell.angle_beta   90.00
_cell.angle_gamma   90.00
#
_symmetry.space_group_name_H-M   'P 1'
#
loop_
_entity.id
_entity.type
_entity.pdbx_description
1 polymer ?
#
loop_
_entity_poly.entity_id
_entity_poly.type
_entity_poly.pdbx_seq_one_letter_code
_entity_poly.pdbx_strand_id
1 'polypeptide(L)'
;MDSANHSLQSFTRRIQMMMVYRTALKWTGVWVMVMGVIVLVVRFTGALPANWWLFALLSLVPLIGAAWFVEYRRKPKMEQMRAAFDGENQAGGLVMAAAEVDTRSWEAKTQNLNLPSIQWRGGKAWAGLILALVFLIVTWLIPVRFASLISDPPLEVGQQVQQLQEQINVLEEENILPPDEAEAKREELERIAEEASGFNPSKTWEALDHLLDTNQKLAEQEAEEALSQLKTLNEAELLGKALDLLPKDLADQQALEEGLKQFGDLLGELAKKGALNPENLPEELKQALKEALE
;
A
#
# COMPACT_ATOMS: atom_id res chain seq x y z
N MET A 1 58.01 -38.41 27.96
CA MET A 1 56.59 -38.23 27.56
C MET A 1 56.24 -36.76 27.72
N ASP A 2 56.21 -35.99 26.65
CA ASP A 2 57.37 -35.23 26.17
C ASP A 2 56.95 -33.76 26.18
N SER A 3 57.75 -32.86 26.73
CA SER A 3 57.45 -31.41 26.77
C SER A 3 57.11 -30.83 25.40
N ALA A 4 57.71 -31.39 24.34
CA ALA A 4 57.44 -31.06 22.93
C ALA A 4 56.02 -31.44 22.45
N ASN A 5 55.46 -32.55 22.94
CA ASN A 5 54.09 -32.95 22.57
C ASN A 5 53.03 -32.05 23.23
N HIS A 6 53.28 -31.60 24.46
CA HIS A 6 52.40 -30.66 25.15
C HIS A 6 52.41 -29.27 24.51
N SER A 7 53.58 -28.74 24.14
CA SER A 7 53.69 -27.46 23.44
C SER A 7 53.03 -27.51 22.06
N LEU A 8 53.19 -28.61 21.30
CA LEU A 8 52.51 -28.84 20.03
C LEU A 8 50.98 -28.91 20.16
N GLN A 9 50.45 -29.59 21.18
CA GLN A 9 49.00 -29.63 21.43
C GLN A 9 48.43 -28.25 21.79
N SER A 10 49.18 -27.44 22.55
CA SER A 10 48.76 -26.08 22.88
C SER A 10 48.76 -25.15 21.66
N PHE A 11 49.75 -25.29 20.77
CA PHE A 11 49.84 -24.56 19.51
C PHE A 11 48.70 -24.93 18.55
N THR A 12 48.42 -26.22 18.41
CA THR A 12 47.35 -26.71 17.53
C THR A 12 45.97 -26.27 18.00
N ARG A 13 45.71 -26.27 19.31
CA ARG A 13 44.46 -25.78 19.89
C ARG A 13 44.27 -24.28 19.68
N ARG A 14 45.33 -23.47 19.80
CA ARG A 14 45.29 -22.02 19.55
C ARG A 14 44.97 -21.71 18.09
N ILE A 15 45.60 -22.41 17.14
CA ILE A 15 45.31 -22.26 15.71
C ILE A 15 43.86 -22.64 15.40
N GLN A 16 43.39 -23.77 15.95
CA GLN A 16 42.01 -24.22 15.74
C GLN A 16 40.99 -23.22 16.31
N MET A 17 41.20 -22.71 17.52
CA MET A 17 40.33 -21.66 18.08
C MET A 17 40.32 -20.40 17.21
N MET A 18 41.48 -19.97 16.71
CA MET A 18 41.58 -18.76 15.88
C MET A 18 40.95 -18.94 14.49
N MET A 19 41.07 -20.14 13.89
CA MET A 19 40.38 -20.48 12.64
C MET A 19 38.86 -20.51 12.82
N VAL A 20 38.37 -21.15 13.89
CA VAL A 20 36.94 -21.17 14.23
C VAL A 20 36.42 -19.75 14.48
N TYR A 21 37.16 -18.92 15.22
CA TYR A 21 36.79 -17.53 15.49
C TYR A 21 36.70 -16.71 14.20
N ARG A 22 37.67 -16.85 13.30
CA ARG A 22 37.67 -16.17 11.99
C ARG A 22 36.47 -16.56 11.14
N THR A 23 36.15 -17.86 11.08
CA THR A 23 35.03 -18.36 10.29
C THR A 23 33.71 -17.91 10.92
N ALA A 24 33.54 -18.07 12.24
CA ALA A 24 32.37 -17.58 12.96
C ALA A 24 32.10 -16.09 12.69
N LEU A 25 33.12 -15.23 12.79
CA LEU A 25 32.95 -13.79 12.57
C LEU A 25 32.49 -13.45 11.15
N LYS A 26 32.98 -14.16 10.13
CA LYS A 26 32.52 -13.97 8.75
C LYS A 26 31.06 -14.37 8.57
N TRP A 27 30.68 -15.52 9.12
CA TRP A 27 29.31 -16.01 9.06
C TRP A 27 28.34 -15.12 9.84
N THR A 28 28.76 -14.57 10.98
CA THR A 28 27.99 -13.55 11.71
C THR A 28 27.75 -12.31 10.85
N GLY A 29 28.77 -11.82 10.13
CA GLY A 29 28.60 -10.67 9.23
C GLY A 29 27.60 -10.94 8.09
N VAL A 30 27.72 -12.10 7.43
CA VAL A 30 26.75 -12.52 6.38
C VAL A 30 25.34 -12.65 6.98
N TRP A 31 25.23 -13.20 8.17
CA TRP A 31 23.95 -13.37 8.84
C TRP A 31 23.28 -12.03 9.17
N VAL A 32 24.03 -11.06 9.73
CA VAL A 32 23.51 -9.70 9.99
C VAL A 32 23.01 -9.05 8.70
N MET A 33 23.72 -9.25 7.58
CA MET A 33 23.31 -8.73 6.28
C MET A 33 22.00 -9.38 5.79
N VAL A 34 21.89 -10.72 5.85
CA VAL A 34 20.67 -11.44 5.46
C VAL A 34 19.48 -11.03 6.33
N MET A 35 19.69 -10.90 7.65
CA MET A 35 18.63 -10.43 8.55
C MET A 35 18.20 -9.00 8.21
N GLY A 36 19.13 -8.10 7.90
CA GLY A 36 18.80 -6.75 7.45
C GLY A 36 17.91 -6.73 6.19
N VAL A 37 18.17 -7.63 5.24
CA VAL A 37 17.31 -7.79 4.05
C VAL A 37 15.92 -8.32 4.42
N ILE A 38 15.84 -9.31 5.31
CA ILE A 38 14.55 -9.85 5.77
C ILE A 38 13.74 -8.78 6.50
N VAL A 39 14.36 -7.99 7.39
CA VAL A 39 13.70 -6.83 8.04
C VAL A 39 13.13 -5.90 7.01
N LEU A 40 13.92 -5.56 5.99
CA LEU A 40 13.50 -4.64 4.93
C LEU A 40 12.28 -5.19 4.20
N VAL A 41 12.32 -6.44 3.74
CA VAL A 41 11.20 -7.08 3.03
C VAL A 41 9.95 -7.14 3.91
N VAL A 42 10.06 -7.62 5.14
CA VAL A 42 8.90 -7.73 6.04
C VAL A 42 8.28 -6.36 6.32
N ARG A 43 9.12 -5.33 6.50
CA ARG A 43 8.69 -3.95 6.73
C ARG A 43 7.99 -3.33 5.51
N PHE A 44 8.33 -3.78 4.29
CA PHE A 44 7.60 -3.41 3.07
C PHE A 44 6.25 -4.13 2.96
N THR A 45 6.17 -5.37 3.42
CA THR A 45 4.94 -6.20 3.28
C THR A 45 3.97 -6.11 4.46
N GLY A 46 4.38 -5.55 5.61
CA GLY A 46 3.54 -5.48 6.80
C GLY A 46 4.24 -4.97 8.06
N ALA A 47 3.55 -5.06 9.20
CA ALA A 47 4.08 -4.66 10.49
C ALA A 47 5.01 -5.74 11.08
N LEU A 48 6.21 -5.33 11.50
CA LEU A 48 7.13 -6.21 12.22
C LEU A 48 6.59 -6.50 13.63
N PRO A 49 6.44 -7.78 14.03
CA PRO A 49 6.01 -8.10 15.38
C PRO A 49 7.07 -7.67 16.41
N ALA A 50 6.63 -7.20 17.57
CA ALA A 50 7.51 -6.63 18.60
C ALA A 50 8.61 -7.59 19.11
N ASN A 51 8.41 -8.89 18.95
CA ASN A 51 9.31 -9.96 19.36
C ASN A 51 10.21 -10.50 18.21
N TRP A 52 10.27 -9.82 17.06
CA TRP A 52 11.06 -10.26 15.90
C TRP A 52 12.55 -10.52 16.23
N TRP A 53 13.11 -9.76 17.17
CA TRP A 53 14.49 -9.92 17.64
C TRP A 53 14.79 -11.30 18.25
N LEU A 54 13.79 -11.98 18.82
CA LEU A 54 13.94 -13.34 19.34
C LEU A 54 14.16 -14.35 18.21
N PHE A 55 13.43 -14.20 17.11
CA PHE A 55 13.61 -15.06 15.92
C PHE A 55 14.97 -14.82 15.27
N ALA A 56 15.42 -13.57 15.24
CA ALA A 56 16.77 -13.24 14.83
C ALA A 56 17.80 -13.98 15.71
N LEU A 57 17.74 -13.81 17.03
CA LEU A 57 18.66 -14.49 17.95
C LEU A 57 18.61 -16.01 17.84
N LEU A 58 17.42 -16.60 17.68
CA LEU A 58 17.26 -18.05 17.54
C LEU A 58 17.90 -18.57 16.25
N SER A 59 17.79 -17.83 15.14
CA SER A 59 18.38 -18.21 13.85
C SER A 59 19.92 -18.10 13.81
N LEU A 60 20.53 -17.38 14.76
CA LEU A 60 21.98 -17.30 14.91
C LEU A 60 22.59 -18.63 15.38
N VAL A 61 21.87 -19.38 16.24
CA VAL A 61 22.32 -20.63 16.86
C VAL A 61 22.66 -21.73 15.83
N PRO A 62 21.77 -22.10 14.89
CA PRO A 62 22.08 -23.12 13.88
C PRO A 62 23.20 -22.67 12.94
N LEU A 63 23.36 -21.37 12.73
CA LEU A 63 24.35 -20.80 11.83
C LEU A 63 25.76 -20.84 12.42
N ILE A 64 25.90 -20.55 13.72
CA ILE A 64 27.12 -20.78 14.48
C ILE A 64 27.45 -22.27 14.50
N GLY A 65 26.44 -23.13 14.69
CA GLY A 65 26.60 -24.58 14.63
C GLY A 65 27.12 -25.07 13.27
N ALA A 66 26.57 -24.56 12.16
CA ALA A 66 27.00 -24.89 10.81
C ALA A 66 28.43 -24.39 10.51
N ALA A 67 28.76 -23.17 10.94
CA ALA A 67 30.11 -22.62 10.82
C ALA A 67 31.14 -23.47 11.59
N TRP A 68 30.79 -23.91 12.79
CA TRP A 68 31.61 -24.81 13.59
C TRP A 68 31.79 -26.17 12.92
N PHE A 69 30.73 -26.74 12.33
CA PHE A 69 30.78 -28.02 11.62
C PHE A 69 31.65 -27.98 10.36
N VAL A 70 31.54 -26.91 9.56
CA VAL A 70 32.35 -26.72 8.36
C VAL A 70 33.83 -26.61 8.72
N GLU A 71 34.16 -25.87 9.77
CA GLU A 71 35.56 -25.71 10.22
C GLU A 71 36.09 -26.99 10.89
N TYR A 72 35.24 -27.74 11.60
CA TYR A 72 35.58 -29.05 12.15
C TYR A 72 35.99 -30.04 11.05
N ARG A 73 35.40 -29.93 9.85
CA ARG A 73 35.79 -30.72 8.67
C ARG A 73 37.08 -30.24 8.01
N ARG A 74 37.49 -28.98 8.20
CA ARG A 74 38.69 -28.37 7.60
C ARG A 74 39.91 -28.40 8.49
N LYS A 75 39.92 -29.23 9.53
CA LYS A 75 41.06 -29.36 10.44
C LYS A 75 42.37 -29.62 9.66
N PRO A 76 43.39 -28.77 9.82
CA PRO A 76 44.69 -29.01 9.20
C PRO A 76 45.28 -30.31 9.74
N LYS A 77 45.86 -31.12 8.83
CA LYS A 77 46.50 -32.39 9.20
C LYS A 77 47.60 -32.11 10.23
N MET A 78 47.67 -32.96 11.27
CA MET A 78 48.65 -32.81 12.35
C MET A 78 50.10 -32.77 11.83
N GLU A 79 50.37 -33.46 10.73
CA GLU A 79 51.65 -33.45 10.01
C GLU A 79 52.04 -32.05 9.49
N GLN A 80 51.10 -31.31 8.91
CA GLN A 80 51.34 -29.94 8.42
C GLN A 80 51.61 -28.97 9.58
N MET A 81 50.95 -29.19 10.70
CA MET A 81 51.11 -28.37 11.92
C MET A 81 52.46 -28.64 12.60
N ARG A 82 52.94 -29.88 12.56
CA ARG A 82 54.28 -30.25 13.03
C ARG A 82 55.38 -29.67 12.16
N ALA A 83 55.24 -29.76 10.84
CA ALA A 83 56.21 -29.19 9.89
C ALA A 83 56.31 -27.65 10.02
N ALA A 84 55.18 -26.96 10.20
CA ALA A 84 55.17 -25.52 10.44
C ALA A 84 55.83 -25.13 11.78
N PHE A 85 55.55 -25.90 12.84
CA PHE A 85 56.13 -25.65 14.16
C PHE A 85 57.64 -25.94 14.21
N ASP A 86 58.11 -26.94 13.48
CA ASP A 86 59.53 -27.28 13.32
C ASP A 86 60.29 -26.21 12.52
N GLY A 87 59.68 -25.70 11.45
CA GLY A 87 60.24 -24.65 10.60
C GLY A 87 60.37 -23.30 11.33
N GLU A 88 59.38 -22.89 12.13
CA GLU A 88 59.47 -21.64 12.90
C GLU A 88 60.46 -21.70 14.06
N ASN A 89 60.68 -22.89 14.64
CA ASN A 89 61.67 -23.09 15.71
C ASN A 89 63.06 -23.50 15.21
N GLN A 90 63.25 -23.63 13.89
CA GLN A 90 64.49 -24.14 13.27
C GLN A 90 64.98 -25.44 13.90
N ALA A 91 64.04 -26.32 14.30
CA ALA A 91 64.36 -27.56 14.99
C ALA A 91 64.89 -28.66 14.04
N GLY A 92 65.03 -28.38 12.74
CA GLY A 92 65.77 -29.22 11.78
C GLY A 92 65.16 -30.60 11.55
N GLY A 93 63.84 -30.72 11.71
CA GLY A 93 63.08 -31.95 11.57
C GLY A 93 62.95 -32.76 12.86
N LEU A 94 63.53 -32.33 13.97
CA LEU A 94 63.47 -33.05 15.25
C LEU A 94 62.03 -33.24 15.74
N VAL A 95 61.15 -32.26 15.52
CA VAL A 95 59.73 -32.36 15.93
C VAL A 95 58.95 -33.29 14.99
N MET A 96 59.41 -33.44 13.73
CA MET A 96 58.84 -34.38 12.77
C MET A 96 59.31 -35.82 13.05
N ALA A 97 60.60 -36.00 13.34
CA ALA A 97 61.20 -37.29 13.68
C ALA A 97 60.70 -37.85 15.04
N ALA A 98 60.41 -36.98 16.00
CA ALA A 98 59.83 -37.37 17.29
C ALA A 98 58.46 -38.05 17.18
N ALA A 99 57.78 -37.94 16.04
CA ALA A 99 56.52 -38.65 15.78
C ALA A 99 56.72 -40.10 15.31
N GLU A 100 57.89 -40.43 14.78
CA GLU A 100 58.18 -41.73 14.15
C GLU A 100 59.22 -42.53 14.94
N VAL A 101 60.10 -41.87 15.70
CA VAL A 101 61.22 -42.47 16.44
C VAL A 101 61.31 -41.87 17.84
N ASP A 102 61.75 -42.66 18.83
CA ASP A 102 62.00 -42.19 20.20
C ASP A 102 63.22 -41.25 20.23
N THR A 103 62.98 -39.94 20.31
CA THR A 103 64.01 -38.88 20.27
C THR A 103 64.49 -38.45 21.65
N ARG A 104 64.30 -39.26 22.71
CA ARG A 104 64.71 -38.94 24.10
C ARG A 104 66.16 -38.48 24.24
N SER A 105 67.07 -39.00 23.42
CA SER A 105 68.49 -38.63 23.40
C SER A 105 68.76 -37.18 22.93
N TRP A 106 67.79 -36.55 22.26
CA TRP A 106 67.89 -35.18 21.75
C TRP A 106 66.94 -34.20 22.47
N GLU A 107 66.31 -34.62 23.59
CA GLU A 107 65.35 -33.82 24.36
C GLU A 107 65.91 -32.46 24.79
N ALA A 108 67.19 -32.39 25.15
CA ALA A 108 67.87 -31.16 25.55
C ALA A 108 67.82 -30.07 24.45
N LYS A 109 67.75 -30.46 23.18
CA LYS A 109 67.62 -29.54 22.04
C LYS A 109 66.18 -29.09 21.79
N THR A 110 65.20 -29.83 22.32
CA THR A 110 63.75 -29.54 22.20
C THR A 110 63.15 -28.86 23.43
N GLN A 111 63.94 -28.65 24.50
CA GLN A 111 63.46 -28.12 25.77
C GLN A 111 63.16 -26.60 25.71
N ASN A 112 63.76 -25.88 24.77
CA ASN A 112 63.62 -24.43 24.57
C ASN A 112 62.87 -24.07 23.27
N LEU A 113 61.82 -24.82 22.93
CA LEU A 113 60.97 -24.50 21.78
C LEU A 113 60.09 -23.28 22.10
N ASN A 114 60.21 -22.23 21.30
CA ASN A 114 59.40 -21.03 21.43
C ASN A 114 58.02 -21.28 20.82
N LEU A 115 56.97 -20.82 21.49
CA LEU A 115 55.64 -20.82 20.90
C LEU A 115 55.57 -19.67 19.88
N PRO A 116 55.31 -19.96 18.59
CA PRO A 116 55.20 -18.92 17.60
C PRO A 116 54.04 -17.97 17.90
N SER A 117 54.27 -16.67 17.76
CA SER A 117 53.23 -15.67 17.95
C SER A 117 52.40 -15.54 16.67
N ILE A 118 51.15 -16.00 16.72
CA ILE A 118 50.23 -15.93 15.58
C ILE A 118 49.45 -14.62 15.66
N GLN A 119 49.67 -13.73 14.70
CA GLN A 119 48.94 -12.48 14.58
C GLN A 119 47.87 -12.58 13.49
N TRP A 120 46.59 -12.56 13.87
CA TRP A 120 45.50 -12.54 12.91
C TRP A 120 45.19 -11.12 12.45
N ARG A 121 45.35 -10.87 11.14
CA ARG A 121 44.94 -9.62 10.49
C ARG A 121 43.44 -9.67 10.14
N GLY A 122 42.59 -9.46 11.15
CA GLY A 122 41.13 -9.53 11.05
C GLY A 122 40.43 -8.28 10.51
N GLY A 123 41.15 -7.22 10.13
CA GLY A 123 40.57 -5.91 9.81
C GLY A 123 39.44 -5.94 8.77
N LYS A 124 39.57 -6.73 7.70
CA LYS A 124 38.51 -6.87 6.68
C LYS A 124 37.24 -7.55 7.20
N ALA A 125 37.37 -8.51 8.11
CA ALA A 125 36.21 -9.19 8.70
C ALA A 125 35.46 -8.28 9.68
N TRP A 126 36.21 -7.50 10.47
CA TRP A 126 35.64 -6.47 11.34
C TRP A 126 34.98 -5.35 10.54
N ALA A 127 35.61 -4.84 9.48
CA ALA A 127 35.01 -3.85 8.61
C ALA A 127 33.70 -4.34 7.97
N GLY A 128 33.66 -5.61 7.52
CA GLY A 128 32.43 -6.22 7.00
C GLY A 128 31.33 -6.35 8.05
N LEU A 129 31.68 -6.70 9.29
CA LEU A 129 30.70 -6.79 10.39
C LEU A 129 30.17 -5.40 10.76
N ILE A 130 31.04 -4.39 10.86
CA ILE A 130 30.65 -3.00 11.12
C ILE A 130 29.73 -2.50 10.01
N LEU A 131 30.07 -2.75 8.74
CA LEU A 131 29.24 -2.36 7.60
C LEU A 131 27.85 -3.03 7.65
N ALA A 132 27.79 -4.32 7.96
CA ALA A 132 26.52 -5.03 8.10
C ALA A 132 25.69 -4.52 9.28
N LEU A 133 26.34 -4.14 10.39
CA LEU A 133 25.68 -3.58 11.56
C LEU A 133 25.14 -2.17 11.27
N VAL A 134 25.92 -1.34 10.57
CA VAL A 134 25.46 -0.04 10.06
C VAL A 134 24.26 -0.23 9.13
N PHE A 135 24.31 -1.19 8.21
CA PHE A 135 23.19 -1.50 7.34
C PHE A 135 21.93 -1.86 8.14
N LEU A 136 22.05 -2.74 9.14
CA LEU A 136 20.94 -3.13 10.02
C LEU A 136 20.36 -1.90 10.77
N ILE A 137 21.21 -1.07 11.36
CA ILE A 137 20.81 0.16 12.06
C ILE A 137 20.11 1.12 11.10
N VAL A 138 20.66 1.33 9.90
CA VAL A 138 20.07 2.19 8.88
C VAL A 138 18.71 1.66 8.46
N THR A 139 18.57 0.36 8.18
CA THR A 139 17.25 -0.24 7.87
C THR A 139 16.26 -0.16 9.02
N TRP A 140 16.72 -0.13 10.27
CA TRP A 140 15.86 0.04 11.43
C TRP A 140 15.42 1.51 11.60
N LEU A 141 16.36 2.43 11.47
CA LEU A 141 16.16 3.86 11.72
C LEU A 141 15.46 4.59 10.57
N ILE A 142 15.62 4.13 9.32
CA ILE A 142 14.93 4.70 8.16
C ILE A 142 13.42 4.70 8.45
N PRO A 143 12.79 5.88 8.56
CA PRO A 143 11.37 5.98 8.78
C PRO A 143 10.62 5.56 7.51
N VAL A 144 9.70 4.59 7.61
CA VAL A 144 8.82 4.15 6.49
C VAL A 144 7.97 5.29 5.92
N ARG A 145 7.86 6.40 6.64
CA ARG A 145 7.25 7.66 6.22
C ARG A 145 7.97 8.37 5.05
N PHE A 146 9.13 7.89 4.62
CA PHE A 146 9.72 8.29 3.33
C PHE A 146 9.35 7.34 2.17
N ALA A 147 8.78 6.15 2.45
CA ALA A 147 8.24 5.28 1.42
C ALA A 147 6.86 5.80 0.93
N SER A 148 6.07 6.45 1.79
CA SER A 148 4.83 7.13 1.39
C SER A 148 5.05 8.27 0.42
N LEU A 149 6.23 8.90 0.40
CA LEU A 149 6.61 9.90 -0.60
C LEU A 149 6.81 9.32 -2.02
N ILE A 150 6.92 7.99 -2.13
CA ILE A 150 7.08 7.27 -3.41
C ILE A 150 5.79 6.47 -3.75
N SER A 151 4.83 6.38 -2.83
CA SER A 151 3.80 5.32 -2.85
C SER A 151 2.35 5.77 -3.05
N ASP A 152 2.09 6.95 -3.57
CA ASP A 152 0.79 7.24 -4.17
C ASP A 152 1.02 8.00 -5.48
N PRO A 153 1.29 7.29 -6.60
CA PRO A 153 1.08 7.91 -7.89
C PRO A 153 -0.41 8.30 -7.95
N PRO A 154 -0.73 9.61 -8.02
CA PRO A 154 -2.13 10.03 -8.09
C PRO A 154 -2.75 9.40 -9.33
N LEU A 155 -3.95 8.84 -9.17
CA LEU A 155 -4.69 8.35 -10.33
C LEU A 155 -5.13 9.57 -11.15
N GLU A 156 -4.86 9.59 -12.46
CA GLU A 156 -5.30 10.69 -13.32
C GLU A 156 -6.82 10.62 -13.55
N VAL A 157 -7.59 11.23 -12.65
CA VAL A 157 -9.06 11.34 -12.73
C VAL A 157 -9.52 12.75 -13.13
N GLY A 158 -8.57 13.66 -13.40
CA GLY A 158 -8.85 15.09 -13.58
C GLY A 158 -9.86 15.41 -14.68
N GLN A 159 -9.90 14.65 -15.79
CA GLN A 159 -10.88 14.86 -16.85
C GLN A 159 -12.30 14.46 -16.43
N GLN A 160 -12.46 13.33 -15.75
CA GLN A 160 -13.78 12.84 -15.34
C GLN A 160 -14.35 13.69 -14.21
N VAL A 161 -13.52 14.15 -13.27
CA VAL A 161 -13.95 15.11 -12.23
C VAL A 161 -14.41 16.43 -12.86
N GLN A 162 -13.70 16.94 -13.87
CA GLN A 162 -14.12 18.15 -14.60
C GLN A 162 -15.46 17.97 -15.32
N GLN A 163 -15.68 16.83 -15.98
CA GLN A 163 -16.95 16.55 -16.66
C GLN A 163 -18.12 16.45 -15.67
N LEU A 164 -17.92 15.83 -14.51
CA LEU A 164 -18.97 15.71 -13.50
C LEU A 164 -19.26 17.05 -12.81
N GLN A 165 -18.23 17.86 -12.60
CA GLN A 165 -18.37 19.23 -12.11
C GLN A 165 -19.19 20.09 -13.08
N GLU A 166 -18.93 19.97 -14.39
CA GLU A 166 -19.69 20.69 -15.42
C GLU A 166 -21.15 20.26 -15.46
N GLN A 167 -21.43 18.95 -15.32
CA GLN A 167 -22.82 18.45 -15.22
C GLN A 167 -23.55 18.99 -13.99
N ILE A 168 -22.90 19.03 -12.82
CA ILE A 168 -23.51 19.59 -11.60
C ILE A 168 -23.81 21.08 -11.78
N ASN A 169 -22.91 21.83 -12.43
CA ASN A 169 -23.14 23.25 -12.72
C ASN A 169 -24.35 23.44 -13.65
N VAL A 170 -24.49 22.63 -14.70
CA VAL A 170 -25.66 22.68 -15.59
C VAL A 170 -26.94 22.34 -14.85
N LEU A 171 -26.92 21.33 -13.96
CA LEU A 171 -28.09 20.95 -13.16
C LEU A 171 -28.49 22.03 -12.14
N GLU A 172 -27.54 22.77 -11.60
CA GLU A 172 -27.80 23.94 -10.74
C GLU A 172 -28.35 25.12 -11.56
N GLU A 173 -27.76 25.41 -12.73
CA GLU A 173 -28.19 26.50 -13.63
C GLU A 173 -29.63 26.31 -14.14
N GLU A 174 -30.00 25.07 -14.46
CA GLU A 174 -31.36 24.69 -14.87
C GLU A 174 -32.34 24.58 -13.68
N ASN A 175 -31.90 24.90 -12.45
CA ASN A 175 -32.69 24.84 -11.21
C ASN A 175 -33.25 23.44 -10.89
N ILE A 176 -32.65 22.41 -11.49
CA ILE A 176 -32.98 21.00 -11.26
C ILE A 176 -32.41 20.55 -9.91
N LEU A 177 -31.23 21.04 -9.55
CA LEU A 177 -30.60 20.76 -8.26
C LEU A 177 -30.62 22.02 -7.38
N PRO A 178 -31.08 21.92 -6.11
CA PRO A 178 -30.93 23.01 -5.15
C PRO A 178 -29.44 23.36 -4.96
N PRO A 179 -29.09 24.65 -4.77
CA PRO A 179 -27.70 25.08 -4.64
C PRO A 179 -26.97 24.38 -3.48
N ASP A 180 -27.67 24.11 -2.38
CA ASP A 180 -27.12 23.40 -1.21
C ASP A 180 -26.73 21.94 -1.54
N GLU A 181 -27.49 21.27 -2.41
CA GLU A 181 -27.20 19.89 -2.83
C GLU A 181 -26.10 19.83 -3.90
N ALA A 182 -26.01 20.88 -4.74
CA ALA A 182 -24.94 21.01 -5.72
C ALA A 182 -23.59 21.18 -5.03
N GLU A 183 -23.50 22.03 -4.00
CA GLU A 183 -22.28 22.20 -3.20
C GLU A 183 -21.86 20.90 -2.49
N ALA A 184 -22.81 20.16 -1.90
CA ALA A 184 -22.51 18.89 -1.25
C ALA A 184 -21.91 17.86 -2.22
N LYS A 185 -22.44 17.75 -3.44
CA LYS A 185 -21.92 16.86 -4.48
C LYS A 185 -20.54 17.28 -5.00
N ARG A 186 -20.27 18.59 -5.06
CA ARG A 186 -18.94 19.13 -5.40
C ARG A 186 -17.90 18.77 -4.33
N GLU A 187 -18.26 18.91 -3.06
CA GLU A 187 -17.37 18.56 -1.94
C GLU A 187 -17.07 17.05 -1.93
N GLU A 188 -18.07 16.21 -2.22
CA GLU A 188 -17.88 14.77 -2.36
C GLU A 188 -16.96 14.40 -3.54
N LEU A 189 -17.11 15.09 -4.68
CA LEU A 189 -16.21 14.94 -5.84
C LEU A 189 -14.76 15.33 -5.52
N GLU A 190 -14.55 16.45 -4.82
CA GLU A 190 -13.22 16.91 -4.43
C GLU A 190 -12.56 15.92 -3.45
N ARG A 191 -13.34 15.38 -2.51
CA ARG A 191 -12.87 14.33 -1.58
C ARG A 191 -12.47 13.05 -2.32
N ILE A 192 -13.27 12.61 -3.29
CA ILE A 192 -12.96 11.44 -4.12
C ILE A 192 -11.69 11.68 -4.96
N ALA A 193 -11.49 12.90 -5.46
CA ALA A 193 -10.29 13.29 -6.20
C ALA A 193 -9.04 13.33 -5.32
N GLU A 194 -9.17 13.79 -4.07
CA GLU A 194 -8.07 13.83 -3.08
C GLU A 194 -7.70 12.42 -2.59
N GLU A 195 -8.69 11.52 -2.46
CA GLU A 195 -8.49 10.12 -2.06
C GLU A 195 -8.15 9.18 -3.24
N ALA A 196 -8.03 9.71 -4.46
CA ALA A 196 -7.77 8.93 -5.68
C ALA A 196 -6.35 8.32 -5.70
N SER A 197 -6.24 7.08 -5.21
CA SER A 197 -4.98 6.32 -5.20
C SER A 197 -4.89 5.35 -6.38
N GLY A 198 -3.75 5.38 -7.10
CA GLY A 198 -3.43 4.41 -8.13
C GLY A 198 -3.34 2.95 -7.65
N PHE A 199 -3.25 2.71 -6.34
CA PHE A 199 -3.22 1.35 -5.76
C PHE A 199 -4.59 0.70 -5.62
N ASN A 200 -5.68 1.48 -5.66
CA ASN A 200 -7.05 0.94 -5.58
C ASN A 200 -8.01 1.63 -6.56
N PRO A 201 -7.75 1.54 -7.87
CA PRO A 201 -8.48 2.30 -8.88
C PRO A 201 -9.96 1.91 -8.92
N SER A 202 -10.30 0.65 -8.62
CA SER A 202 -11.68 0.17 -8.70
C SER A 202 -12.64 0.93 -7.77
N LYS A 203 -12.19 1.29 -6.56
CA LYS A 203 -13.05 2.03 -5.61
C LYS A 203 -13.28 3.47 -6.05
N THR A 204 -12.25 4.14 -6.54
CA THR A 204 -12.38 5.50 -7.08
C THR A 204 -13.29 5.50 -8.31
N TRP A 205 -13.16 4.53 -9.22
CA TRP A 205 -14.05 4.40 -10.38
C TRP A 205 -15.49 4.06 -9.98
N GLU A 206 -15.70 3.17 -9.02
CA GLU A 206 -17.04 2.81 -8.52
C GLU A 206 -17.76 4.02 -7.88
N ALA A 207 -17.03 4.83 -7.10
CA ALA A 207 -17.59 6.05 -6.50
C ALA A 207 -17.97 7.10 -7.55
N LEU A 208 -17.13 7.30 -8.58
CA LEU A 208 -17.42 8.22 -9.68
C LEU A 208 -18.58 7.75 -10.54
N ASP A 209 -18.64 6.45 -10.84
CA ASP A 209 -19.72 5.85 -11.64
C ASP A 209 -21.06 5.94 -10.90
N HIS A 210 -21.05 5.73 -9.58
CA HIS A 210 -22.23 5.95 -8.75
C HIS A 210 -22.71 7.41 -8.81
N LEU A 211 -21.81 8.39 -8.66
CA LEU A 211 -22.20 9.81 -8.76
C LEU A 211 -22.75 10.15 -10.16
N LEU A 212 -22.13 9.64 -11.23
CA LEU A 212 -22.60 9.81 -12.60
C LEU A 212 -24.01 9.23 -12.79
N ASP A 213 -24.23 7.98 -12.37
CA ASP A 213 -25.53 7.30 -12.47
C ASP A 213 -26.61 8.04 -11.67
N THR A 214 -26.30 8.54 -10.47
CA THR A 214 -27.28 9.32 -9.70
C THR A 214 -27.66 10.64 -10.38
N ASN A 215 -26.70 11.35 -10.96
CA ASN A 215 -26.97 12.62 -11.64
C ASN A 215 -27.74 12.39 -12.96
N GLN A 216 -27.39 11.34 -13.72
CA GLN A 216 -28.11 10.99 -14.95
C GLN A 216 -29.57 10.60 -14.67
N LYS A 217 -29.82 9.78 -13.64
CA LYS A 217 -31.19 9.41 -13.24
C LYS A 217 -32.02 10.61 -12.83
N LEU A 218 -31.43 11.55 -12.10
CA LEU A 218 -32.11 12.76 -11.68
C LEU A 218 -32.45 13.65 -12.88
N ALA A 219 -31.51 13.82 -13.83
CA ALA A 219 -31.77 14.53 -15.08
C ALA A 219 -32.87 13.86 -15.94
N GLU A 220 -32.86 12.52 -16.04
CA GLU A 220 -33.89 11.76 -16.77
C GLU A 220 -35.27 11.90 -16.14
N GLN A 221 -35.36 11.81 -14.80
CA GLN A 221 -36.62 11.97 -14.07
C GLN A 221 -37.22 13.36 -14.29
N GLU A 222 -36.41 14.40 -14.19
CA GLU A 222 -36.85 15.79 -14.38
C GLU A 222 -37.24 16.06 -15.84
N ALA A 223 -36.51 15.49 -16.80
CA ALA A 223 -36.88 15.57 -18.21
C ALA A 223 -38.22 14.86 -18.50
N GLU A 224 -38.46 13.69 -17.90
CA GLU A 224 -39.74 12.98 -18.01
C GLU A 224 -40.88 13.76 -17.36
N GLU A 225 -40.65 14.35 -16.19
CA GLU A 225 -41.63 15.21 -15.51
C GLU A 225 -41.96 16.44 -16.35
N ALA A 226 -40.96 17.16 -16.87
CA ALA A 226 -41.16 18.31 -17.75
C ALA A 226 -41.91 17.93 -19.04
N LEU A 227 -41.57 16.80 -19.67
CA LEU A 227 -42.30 16.30 -20.85
C LEU A 227 -43.75 15.93 -20.51
N SER A 228 -44.01 15.37 -19.33
CA SER A 228 -45.36 15.06 -18.88
C SER A 228 -46.19 16.34 -18.66
N GLN A 229 -45.59 17.37 -18.06
CA GLN A 229 -46.21 18.67 -17.83
C GLN A 229 -46.53 19.37 -19.17
N LEU A 230 -45.60 19.34 -20.13
CA LEU A 230 -45.81 19.89 -21.47
C LEU A 230 -46.94 19.18 -22.22
N LYS A 231 -47.08 17.86 -22.08
CA LYS A 231 -48.22 17.12 -22.66
C LYS A 231 -49.54 17.58 -22.06
N THR A 232 -49.62 17.67 -20.74
CA THR A 232 -50.84 18.14 -20.06
C THR A 232 -51.17 19.60 -20.40
N LEU A 233 -50.17 20.46 -20.57
CA LEU A 233 -50.37 21.84 -21.04
C LEU A 233 -50.89 21.90 -22.47
N ASN A 234 -50.34 21.09 -23.37
CA ASN A 234 -50.79 21.03 -24.76
C ASN A 234 -52.21 20.46 -24.89
N GLU A 235 -52.55 19.43 -24.10
CA GLU A 235 -53.92 18.91 -24.01
C GLU A 235 -54.90 19.97 -23.51
N ALA A 236 -54.53 20.72 -22.46
CA ALA A 236 -55.32 21.85 -21.99
C ALA A 236 -55.46 22.94 -23.07
N GLU A 237 -54.38 23.33 -23.75
CA GLU A 237 -54.43 24.36 -24.81
C GLU A 237 -55.31 23.93 -25.99
N LEU A 238 -55.24 22.67 -26.41
CA LEU A 238 -56.08 22.10 -27.47
C LEU A 238 -57.56 22.08 -27.06
N LEU A 239 -57.87 21.70 -25.82
CA LEU A 239 -59.23 21.76 -25.27
C LEU A 239 -59.75 23.20 -25.22
N GLY A 240 -58.92 24.15 -24.78
CA GLY A 240 -59.25 25.58 -24.77
C GLY A 240 -59.55 26.12 -26.17
N LYS A 241 -58.72 25.80 -27.17
CA LYS A 241 -58.97 26.16 -28.58
C LYS A 241 -60.21 25.48 -29.17
N ALA A 242 -60.47 24.23 -28.79
CA ALA A 242 -61.67 23.52 -29.22
C ALA A 242 -62.94 24.15 -28.64
N LEU A 243 -62.91 24.60 -27.39
CA LEU A 243 -63.99 25.34 -26.73
C LEU A 243 -64.24 26.72 -27.37
N ASP A 244 -63.19 27.42 -27.81
CA ASP A 244 -63.31 28.75 -28.44
C ASP A 244 -63.84 28.68 -29.90
N LEU A 245 -63.58 27.56 -30.60
CA LEU A 245 -64.04 27.34 -31.98
C LEU A 245 -65.46 26.77 -32.08
N LEU A 246 -66.12 26.44 -30.96
CA LEU A 246 -67.50 25.96 -30.94
C LEU A 246 -68.49 27.10 -31.23
N PRO A 247 -69.31 27.02 -32.30
CA PRO A 247 -70.33 28.03 -32.57
C PRO A 247 -71.36 28.08 -31.44
N LYS A 248 -71.60 29.29 -30.89
CA LYS A 248 -72.45 29.57 -29.71
C LYS A 248 -73.89 29.03 -29.79
N ASP A 249 -74.35 28.60 -30.97
CA ASP A 249 -75.71 28.11 -31.22
C ASP A 249 -75.84 26.57 -31.29
N LEU A 250 -74.74 25.80 -31.14
CA LEU A 250 -74.73 24.33 -31.23
C LEU A 250 -74.14 23.63 -30.00
N ALA A 251 -73.96 24.36 -28.91
CA ALA A 251 -73.50 23.79 -27.65
C ALA A 251 -74.62 22.99 -26.98
N ASP A 252 -74.55 21.66 -27.03
CA ASP A 252 -75.15 20.85 -25.97
C ASP A 252 -74.54 21.35 -24.65
N GLN A 253 -75.33 22.05 -23.84
CA GLN A 253 -74.87 22.69 -22.60
C GLN A 253 -74.12 21.72 -21.69
N GLN A 254 -74.46 20.42 -21.74
CA GLN A 254 -73.80 19.36 -21.00
C GLN A 254 -72.36 19.08 -21.49
N ALA A 255 -72.14 19.02 -22.81
CA ALA A 255 -70.81 18.74 -23.37
C ALA A 255 -69.82 19.91 -23.12
N LEU A 256 -70.35 21.13 -23.08
CA LEU A 256 -69.56 22.33 -22.79
C LEU A 256 -69.22 22.43 -21.29
N GLU A 257 -70.17 22.10 -20.41
CA GLU A 257 -69.92 22.00 -18.96
C GLU A 257 -68.93 20.88 -18.62
N GLU A 258 -69.00 19.75 -19.30
CA GLU A 258 -68.10 18.61 -19.10
C GLU A 258 -66.69 18.89 -19.65
N GLY A 259 -66.57 19.58 -20.79
CA GLY A 259 -65.30 20.05 -21.34
C GLY A 259 -64.63 21.13 -20.47
N LEU A 260 -65.41 22.04 -19.89
CA LEU A 260 -64.91 23.04 -18.93
C LEU A 260 -64.45 22.40 -17.61
N LYS A 261 -65.16 21.37 -17.11
CA LYS A 261 -64.72 20.58 -15.95
C LYS A 261 -63.40 19.85 -16.22
N GLN A 262 -63.29 19.15 -17.35
CA GLN A 262 -62.05 18.46 -17.72
C GLN A 262 -60.87 19.43 -17.91
N PHE A 263 -61.10 20.61 -18.50
CA PHE A 263 -60.08 21.65 -18.60
C PHE A 263 -59.68 22.19 -17.22
N GLY A 264 -60.65 22.41 -16.32
CA GLY A 264 -60.42 22.80 -14.93
C GLY A 264 -59.63 21.76 -14.14
N ASP A 265 -59.94 20.48 -14.31
CA ASP A 265 -59.24 19.36 -13.67
C ASP A 265 -57.77 19.27 -14.13
N LEU A 266 -57.52 19.41 -15.45
CA LEU A 266 -56.16 19.43 -16.01
C LEU A 266 -55.35 20.64 -15.53
N LEU A 267 -55.96 21.82 -15.44
CA LEU A 267 -55.34 23.01 -14.86
C LEU A 267 -55.06 22.85 -13.36
N GLY A 268 -55.98 22.20 -12.63
CA GLY A 268 -55.80 21.87 -11.22
C GLY A 268 -54.66 20.87 -10.99
N GLU A 269 -54.50 19.88 -11.87
CA GLU A 269 -53.38 18.93 -11.84
C GLU A 269 -52.04 19.64 -12.12
N LEU A 270 -52.01 20.56 -13.09
CA LEU A 270 -50.85 21.38 -13.41
C LEU A 270 -50.47 22.34 -12.27
N ALA A 271 -51.46 22.91 -11.57
CA ALA A 271 -51.24 23.77 -10.42
C ALA A 271 -50.67 22.99 -9.22
N LYS A 272 -51.16 21.77 -8.98
CA LYS A 272 -50.64 20.87 -7.93
C LYS A 272 -49.19 20.43 -8.19
N LYS A 273 -48.79 20.31 -9.46
CA LYS A 273 -47.42 19.99 -9.88
C LYS A 273 -46.48 21.20 -9.93
N GLY A 274 -46.92 22.39 -9.51
CA GLY A 274 -46.08 23.60 -9.45
C GLY A 274 -45.76 24.24 -10.81
N ALA A 275 -46.34 23.74 -11.90
CA ALA A 275 -46.08 24.22 -13.27
C ALA A 275 -46.77 25.55 -13.61
N LEU A 276 -47.67 26.04 -12.74
CA LEU A 276 -48.44 27.27 -12.92
C LEU A 276 -48.10 28.28 -11.82
N ASN A 277 -47.46 29.39 -12.20
CA ASN A 277 -47.20 30.51 -11.29
C ASN A 277 -48.51 31.28 -11.02
N PRO A 278 -49.06 31.25 -9.79
CA PRO A 278 -50.40 31.76 -9.49
C PRO A 278 -50.54 33.29 -9.62
N GLU A 279 -49.44 34.03 -9.69
CA GLU A 279 -49.44 35.49 -9.83
C GLU A 279 -49.73 35.99 -11.25
N ASN A 280 -49.48 35.18 -12.29
CA ASN A 280 -49.62 35.59 -13.70
C ASN A 280 -50.90 35.06 -14.39
N LEU A 281 -51.80 34.39 -13.68
CA LEU A 281 -53.05 33.92 -14.27
C LEU A 281 -54.11 35.05 -14.37
N PRO A 282 -54.83 35.16 -15.49
CA PRO A 282 -56.05 35.95 -15.60
C PRO A 282 -57.05 35.62 -14.48
N GLU A 283 -57.75 36.63 -13.94
CA GLU A 283 -58.70 36.46 -12.82
C GLU A 283 -59.80 35.42 -13.08
N GLU A 284 -60.21 35.22 -14.34
CA GLU A 284 -61.19 34.20 -14.74
C GLU A 284 -60.66 32.77 -14.53
N LEU A 285 -59.37 32.52 -14.77
CA LEU A 285 -58.74 31.23 -14.54
C LEU A 285 -58.46 30.97 -13.06
N LYS A 286 -58.28 32.02 -12.25
CA LYS A 286 -58.18 31.90 -10.79
C LYS A 286 -59.51 31.49 -10.15
N GLN A 287 -60.65 31.92 -10.72
CA GLN A 287 -61.97 31.50 -10.27
C GLN A 287 -62.25 30.05 -10.66
N ALA A 288 -61.95 29.65 -11.90
CA ALA A 288 -62.06 28.26 -12.34
C ALA A 288 -61.15 27.30 -11.55
N LEU A 289 -59.92 27.73 -11.21
CA LEU A 289 -59.03 26.96 -10.33
C LEU A 289 -59.58 26.82 -8.91
N LYS A 290 -60.29 27.82 -8.38
CA LYS A 290 -60.91 27.73 -7.04
C LYS A 290 -62.12 26.80 -7.03
N GLU A 291 -62.95 26.82 -8.07
CA GLU A 291 -64.08 25.87 -8.20
C GLU A 291 -63.62 24.43 -8.44
N ALA A 292 -62.47 24.21 -9.10
CA ALA A 292 -61.90 22.87 -9.30
C ALA A 292 -61.10 22.33 -8.10
N LEU A 293 -60.75 23.19 -7.13
CA LEU A 293 -60.01 22.81 -5.91
C LEU A 293 -60.92 22.63 -4.67
N GLU A 294 -62.21 22.98 -4.76
CA GLU A 294 -63.25 22.61 -3.78
C GLU A 294 -63.87 21.25 -4.10
#